data_AF-A0A9P9IMF9-F1
#
_entry.id   AF-A0A9P9IMF9-F1
#
_cell.length_a   1.000
_cell.length_b   1.000
_cell.length_c   1.000
_cell.angle_alpha   90.00
_cell.angle_beta   90.00
_cell.angle_gamma   90.00
#
_symmetry.space_group_name_H-M   'P 1'
#
loop_
_entity.id
_entity.type
_entity.pdbx_description
1 polymer ?
#
loop_
_entity_poly.entity_id
_entity_poly.type
_entity_poly.pdbx_seq_one_letter_code
_entity_poly.pdbx_strand_id
1 'polypeptide(L)'
;MTFIHIGKGKEFTDHHIMGHYHLQEKGWTNCWGIGRHLLGCQIFDYWFDPSGNIVEHYSDGDLVNAETTIAKEPAAPDTTAVWGPNVTLAFLTTRIEDIKADAVPAVEPGVVSG
;
A
#
# COMPACT_ATOMS: atom_id res chain seq x y z
N MET A 1 4.61 3.46 11.69
CA MET A 1 4.67 2.57 10.51
C MET A 1 5.76 1.55 10.76
N THR A 2 5.40 0.28 10.82
CA THR A 2 6.37 -0.83 10.94
C THR A 2 6.36 -1.63 9.64
N PHE A 3 7.53 -2.01 9.13
CA PHE A 3 7.67 -2.67 7.83
C PHE A 3 8.03 -4.15 7.99
N ILE A 4 7.36 -5.05 7.26
CA ILE A 4 7.65 -6.48 7.20
C ILE A 4 7.96 -6.85 5.75
N HIS A 5 9.20 -7.23 5.47
CA HIS A 5 9.67 -7.58 4.13
C HIS A 5 9.59 -9.08 3.85
N ILE A 6 8.99 -9.47 2.72
CA ILE A 6 9.01 -10.84 2.22
C ILE A 6 9.55 -10.86 0.78
N GLY A 7 10.87 -10.88 0.60
CA GLY A 7 11.58 -11.26 -0.65
C GLY A 7 11.14 -10.61 -1.99
N LYS A 8 11.49 -11.24 -3.14
CA LYS A 8 11.27 -10.75 -4.51
C LYS A 8 11.02 -11.87 -5.55
N GLY A 9 10.08 -11.67 -6.48
CA GLY A 9 9.75 -12.61 -7.57
C GLY A 9 8.24 -12.86 -7.78
N LYS A 10 7.86 -13.66 -8.79
CA LYS A 10 6.46 -13.92 -9.14
C LYS A 10 5.64 -14.60 -8.03
N GLU A 11 6.26 -15.52 -7.30
CA GLU A 11 5.62 -16.26 -6.20
C GLU A 11 5.23 -15.35 -5.01
N PHE A 12 5.78 -14.13 -4.94
CA PHE A 12 5.58 -13.21 -3.82
C PHE A 12 4.25 -12.46 -3.90
N THR A 13 3.73 -12.23 -5.11
CA THR A 13 2.37 -11.70 -5.30
C THR A 13 1.34 -12.69 -4.75
N ASP A 14 1.50 -13.98 -5.05
CA ASP A 14 0.61 -15.03 -4.56
C ASP A 14 0.70 -15.12 -3.03
N HIS A 15 1.90 -15.03 -2.44
CA HIS A 15 2.05 -14.93 -0.98
C HIS A 15 1.38 -13.70 -0.37
N HIS A 16 1.38 -12.54 -1.03
CA HIS A 16 0.67 -11.35 -0.54
C HIS A 16 -0.84 -11.58 -0.50
N ILE A 17 -1.39 -12.14 -1.58
CA ILE A 17 -2.82 -12.45 -1.67
C ILE A 17 -3.21 -13.48 -0.62
N MET A 18 -2.42 -14.55 -0.45
CA MET A 18 -2.68 -15.57 0.57
C MET A 18 -2.56 -15.01 1.99
N GLY A 19 -1.54 -14.18 2.25
CA GLY A 19 -1.38 -13.49 3.54
C GLY A 19 -2.54 -12.55 3.85
N HIS A 20 -3.01 -11.81 2.85
CA HIS A 20 -4.15 -10.91 2.97
C HIS A 20 -5.42 -11.66 3.38
N TYR A 21 -5.78 -12.72 2.66
CA TYR A 21 -6.96 -13.52 2.99
C TYR A 21 -6.82 -14.20 4.36
N HIS A 22 -5.63 -14.69 4.69
CA HIS A 22 -5.37 -15.24 6.02
C HIS A 22 -5.64 -14.22 7.13
N LEU A 23 -5.17 -12.97 6.97
CA LEU A 23 -5.39 -11.92 7.95
C LEU A 23 -6.87 -11.50 8.01
N GLN A 24 -7.57 -11.41 6.87
CA GLN A 24 -9.02 -11.17 6.83
C GLN A 24 -9.80 -12.26 7.57
N GLU A 25 -9.51 -13.54 7.31
CA GLU A 25 -10.15 -14.69 7.97
C GLU A 25 -9.97 -14.68 9.49
N LYS A 26 -8.84 -14.13 9.96
CA LYS A 26 -8.53 -13.97 11.38
C LYS A 26 -9.16 -12.72 12.01
N GLY A 27 -9.87 -11.89 11.24
CA GLY A 27 -10.51 -10.68 11.72
C GLY A 27 -9.53 -9.53 11.99
N TRP A 28 -8.34 -9.56 11.38
CA TRP A 28 -7.44 -8.42 11.43
C TRP A 28 -8.04 -7.24 10.67
N THR A 29 -7.57 -6.05 11.04
CA THR A 29 -8.16 -4.81 10.56
C THR A 29 -7.35 -4.27 9.38
N ASN A 30 -7.87 -4.39 8.17
CA ASN A 30 -7.22 -3.88 6.97
C ASN A 30 -7.24 -2.34 6.97
N CYS A 31 -6.12 -1.73 6.58
CA CYS A 31 -5.94 -0.29 6.56
C CYS A 31 -6.12 0.27 5.15
N TRP A 32 -5.55 -0.35 4.11
CA TRP A 32 -5.67 0.12 2.73
C TRP A 32 -5.92 -1.03 1.74
N GLY A 33 -5.21 -2.15 1.90
CA GLY A 33 -5.34 -3.33 1.02
C GLY A 33 -4.15 -3.51 0.09
N ILE A 34 -4.25 -4.50 -0.81
CA ILE A 34 -3.15 -4.86 -1.70
C ILE A 34 -3.03 -3.87 -2.86
N GLY A 35 -1.82 -3.35 -3.08
CA GLY A 35 -1.50 -2.51 -4.23
C GLY A 35 -0.03 -2.57 -4.62
N ARG A 36 0.37 -1.74 -5.59
CA ARG A 36 1.78 -1.48 -5.93
C ARG A 36 2.08 -0.01 -5.88
N HIS A 37 3.11 0.37 -5.14
CA HIS A 37 3.55 1.76 -5.05
C HIS A 37 4.17 2.25 -6.37
N LEU A 38 3.97 3.52 -6.70
CA LEU A 38 4.64 4.18 -7.84
C LEU A 38 6.14 4.33 -7.57
N LEU A 39 6.50 4.83 -6.39
CA LEU A 39 7.89 4.96 -5.96
C LEU A 39 8.35 3.67 -5.26
N GLY A 40 9.50 3.15 -5.70
CA GLY A 40 10.08 1.92 -5.17
C GLY A 40 9.45 0.64 -5.71
N CYS A 41 8.35 0.75 -6.48
CA CYS A 41 7.65 -0.34 -7.16
C CYS A 41 7.23 -1.54 -6.30
N GLN A 42 7.29 -1.46 -4.96
CA GLN A 42 6.93 -2.58 -4.10
C GLN A 42 5.43 -2.89 -4.14
N ILE A 43 5.10 -4.17 -4.05
CA ILE A 43 3.77 -4.62 -3.66
C ILE A 43 3.62 -4.34 -2.17
N PHE A 44 2.48 -3.80 -1.78
CA PHE A 44 2.14 -3.48 -0.39
C PHE A 44 0.81 -4.12 0.02
N ASP A 45 0.62 -4.31 1.32
CA ASP A 45 -0.67 -4.52 1.97
C ASP A 45 -0.61 -3.97 3.41
N TYR A 46 -1.51 -3.03 3.74
CA TYR A 46 -1.47 -2.29 5.00
C TYR A 46 -2.53 -2.76 5.99
N TRP A 47 -2.12 -2.93 7.25
CA TRP A 47 -2.94 -3.44 8.34
C TRP A 47 -2.74 -2.64 9.63
N PHE A 48 -3.74 -2.61 10.51
CA PHE A 48 -3.56 -2.15 11.88
C PHE A 48 -3.15 -3.30 12.80
N ASP A 49 -2.15 -3.08 13.65
CA ASP A 49 -1.81 -3.96 14.76
C ASP A 49 -2.78 -3.76 15.95
N PRO A 50 -2.74 -4.60 17.01
CA PRO A 50 -3.64 -4.47 18.15
C PRO A 50 -3.46 -3.18 18.97
N SER A 51 -2.34 -2.48 18.79
CA SER A 51 -2.05 -1.19 19.43
C SER A 51 -2.51 0.00 18.59
N GLY A 52 -3.06 -0.24 17.39
CA GLY A 52 -3.50 0.79 16.44
C GLY A 52 -2.39 1.34 15.54
N ASN A 53 -1.21 0.72 15.50
CA ASN A 53 -0.17 1.13 14.56
C ASN A 53 -0.41 0.53 13.17
N ILE A 54 -0.09 1.29 12.13
CA ILE A 54 -0.06 0.75 10.76
C ILE A 54 1.20 -0.08 10.55
N VAL A 55 1.00 -1.30 10.05
CA VAL A 55 2.02 -2.25 9.62
C VAL A 55 1.88 -2.47 8.12
N GLU A 56 3.01 -2.36 7.42
CA GLU A 56 3.11 -2.69 5.99
C GLU A 56 3.68 -4.09 5.81
N HIS A 57 2.96 -4.91 5.06
CA HIS A 57 3.51 -6.11 4.46
C HIS A 57 3.93 -5.78 3.02
N TYR A 58 5.22 -5.91 2.70
CA TYR A 58 5.73 -5.52 1.39
C TYR A 58 6.70 -6.52 0.75
N SER A 59 6.73 -6.55 -0.58
CA SER A 59 7.66 -7.34 -1.40
C SER A 59 7.93 -6.71 -2.75
N ASP A 60 8.90 -7.27 -3.48
CA ASP A 60 9.13 -6.94 -4.90
C ASP A 60 9.41 -5.45 -5.19
N GLY A 61 10.09 -4.76 -4.27
CA GLY A 61 10.55 -3.41 -4.48
C GLY A 61 11.77 -3.32 -5.41
N ASP A 62 12.12 -2.12 -5.84
CA ASP A 62 13.28 -1.84 -6.68
C ASP A 62 14.59 -2.20 -5.97
N LEU A 63 15.64 -2.46 -6.75
CA LEU A 63 17.03 -2.47 -6.25
C LEU A 63 17.67 -1.16 -6.67
N VAL A 64 18.13 -0.40 -5.70
CA VAL A 64 18.80 0.88 -5.94
C VAL A 64 20.26 0.80 -5.51
N ASN A 65 21.09 1.63 -6.13
CA ASN A 65 22.50 1.78 -5.82
C ASN A 65 22.89 3.27 -5.83
N ALA A 66 24.17 3.57 -5.63
CA ALA A 66 24.67 4.94 -5.61
C ALA A 66 24.54 5.70 -6.96
N GLU A 67 24.28 4.99 -8.05
CA GLU A 67 24.11 5.54 -9.40
C GLU A 67 22.63 5.75 -9.77
N THR A 68 21.69 5.28 -8.93
CA THR A 68 20.26 5.40 -9.20
C THR A 68 19.80 6.85 -9.04
N THR A 69 19.25 7.43 -10.11
CA THR A 69 18.69 8.78 -10.08
C THR A 69 17.51 8.85 -9.12
N ILE A 70 17.50 9.89 -8.27
CA ILE A 70 16.40 10.14 -7.33
C ILE A 70 15.21 10.74 -8.07
N ALA A 71 14.09 10.03 -8.09
CA ALA A 71 12.79 10.57 -8.49
C ALA A 71 12.12 11.26 -7.30
N LYS A 72 11.31 12.29 -7.59
CA LYS A 72 10.48 12.98 -6.60
C LYS A 72 9.09 13.14 -7.18
N GLU A 73 8.09 12.78 -6.39
CA GLU A 73 6.68 12.90 -6.72
C GLU A 73 5.95 13.51 -5.50
N PRO A 74 4.97 14.41 -5.67
CA PRO A 74 4.13 14.87 -4.58
C PRO A 74 3.44 13.68 -3.90
N ALA A 75 3.25 13.74 -2.58
CA ALA A 75 2.45 12.74 -1.89
C ALA A 75 0.96 13.06 -2.11
N ALA A 76 0.35 12.40 -3.09
CA ALA A 76 -1.05 12.56 -3.46
C ALA A 76 -1.70 11.19 -3.76
N PRO A 77 -3.02 11.02 -3.59
CA PRO A 77 -3.67 9.72 -3.75
C PRO A 77 -3.40 9.03 -5.09
N ASP A 78 -3.27 9.81 -6.17
CA ASP A 78 -2.98 9.39 -7.54
C ASP A 78 -1.51 9.03 -7.80
N THR A 79 -0.60 9.56 -6.98
CA THR A 79 0.84 9.29 -7.09
C THR A 79 1.34 8.25 -6.10
N THR A 80 0.45 7.77 -5.20
CA THR A 80 0.85 6.83 -4.15
C THR A 80 0.94 5.40 -4.69
N ALA A 81 0.14 5.01 -5.69
CA ALA A 81 0.09 3.65 -6.22
C ALA A 81 -0.08 3.61 -7.75
N VAL A 82 0.55 2.63 -8.41
CA VAL A 82 0.31 2.28 -9.83
C VAL A 82 -1.05 1.59 -9.99
N TRP A 83 -1.37 0.70 -9.06
CA TRP A 83 -2.64 -0.01 -8.97
C TRP A 83 -2.92 -0.41 -7.53
N GLY A 84 -4.20 -0.58 -7.21
CA GLY A 84 -4.69 -0.94 -5.88
C GLY A 84 -6.08 -0.38 -5.64
N PRO A 85 -6.66 -0.61 -4.44
CA PRO A 85 -7.88 0.07 -4.02
C PRO A 85 -7.60 1.56 -3.79
N ASN A 86 -8.69 2.34 -3.70
CA ASN A 86 -8.62 3.74 -3.29
C ASN A 86 -7.93 3.86 -1.93
N VAL A 87 -7.13 4.92 -1.76
CA VAL A 87 -6.58 5.27 -0.44
C VAL A 87 -7.73 5.45 0.54
N THR A 88 -7.65 4.79 1.69
CA THR A 88 -8.63 4.93 2.76
C THR A 88 -8.32 6.16 3.61
N LEU A 89 -9.34 6.73 4.24
CA LEU A 89 -9.14 7.85 5.17
C LEU A 89 -8.28 7.40 6.36
N ALA A 90 -8.49 6.19 6.85
CA ALA A 90 -7.72 5.58 7.93
C ALA A 90 -6.22 5.53 7.67
N PHE A 91 -5.80 5.31 6.42
CA PHE A 91 -4.38 5.33 6.05
C PHE A 91 -3.78 6.74 6.18
N LEU A 92 -4.50 7.76 5.72
CA LEU A 92 -4.04 9.15 5.77
C LEU A 92 -4.07 9.74 7.19
N THR A 93 -5.11 9.43 7.96
CA THR A 93 -5.29 9.95 9.32
C THR A 93 -4.56 9.12 10.36
N THR A 94 -4.14 7.90 10.00
CA THR A 94 -3.56 6.89 10.91
C THR A 94 -4.52 6.44 12.02
N ARG A 95 -5.83 6.60 11.82
CA ARG A 95 -6.86 6.31 12.82
C ARG A 95 -7.73 5.12 12.42
N ILE A 96 -7.87 4.18 13.34
CA ILE A 96 -8.70 2.98 13.15
C ILE A 96 -10.18 3.32 13.04
N GLU A 97 -10.63 4.43 13.62
CA GLU A 97 -12.03 4.87 13.55
C GLU A 97 -12.48 5.24 12.12
N ASP A 98 -11.53 5.58 11.24
CA ASP A 98 -11.79 6.10 9.90
C ASP A 98 -11.86 5.00 8.81
N ILE A 99 -11.85 3.72 9.20
CA ILE A 99 -11.74 2.56 8.27
C ILE A 99 -12.91 2.43 7.30
N LYS A 100 -14.08 2.96 7.67
CA LYS A 100 -15.29 2.87 6.82
C LYS A 100 -15.37 4.01 5.80
N ALA A 101 -14.40 4.91 5.78
CA ALA A 101 -14.37 6.05 4.88
C ALA A 101 -13.25 5.89 3.85
N ASP A 102 -13.63 5.91 2.56
CA ASP A 102 -12.67 6.09 1.48
C ASP A 102 -12.15 7.54 1.54
N ALA A 103 -10.83 7.74 1.41
CA ALA A 103 -10.27 9.10 1.48
C ALA A 103 -10.64 9.92 0.25
N VAL A 104 -10.60 9.30 -0.93
CA VAL A 104 -10.92 9.90 -2.23
C VAL A 104 -11.23 8.76 -3.21
N PRO A 105 -12.29 8.83 -4.05
CA PRO A 105 -12.45 7.88 -5.16
C PRO A 105 -11.26 7.99 -6.13
N ALA A 106 -10.78 6.86 -6.68
CA ALA A 106 -9.81 6.87 -7.77
C ALA A 106 -10.29 7.84 -8.86
N VAL A 107 -9.45 8.78 -9.24
CA VAL A 107 -9.71 9.60 -10.43
C VAL A 107 -9.71 8.65 -11.63
N GLU A 108 -10.77 8.70 -12.43
CA GLU A 108 -10.90 7.93 -13.67
C GLU A 108 -9.60 8.03 -14.49
N PRO A 109 -9.05 6.90 -15.01
CA PRO A 109 -7.83 6.95 -15.82
C PRO A 109 -8.08 7.79 -17.08
N GLY A 110 -7.65 9.06 -17.07
CA GLY A 110 -7.83 9.94 -18.24
C GLY A 110 -7.87 11.44 -18.00
N VAL A 111 -7.95 11.96 -16.78
CA VAL A 111 -7.89 13.41 -16.54
C VAL A 111 -6.48 13.79 -16.09
N VAL A 112 -5.57 13.93 -17.06
CA VAL A 112 -4.35 14.71 -16.86
C VAL A 112 -4.74 16.17 -17.03
N SER A 113 -4.91 16.90 -15.94
CA SER A 113 -5.10 18.36 -15.98
C SER A 113 -3.81 19.00 -16.50
N GLY A 114 -3.90 19.69 -17.64
CA GLY A 114 -2.83 20.50 -18.22
C GLY A 114 -2.74 21.90 -17.63
#